data_AF-A0A0N0H1W7-F1
#
_entry.id   AF-A0A0N0H1W7-F1
#
_cell.length_a   1.000
_cell.length_b   1.000
_cell.length_c   1.000
_cell.angle_alpha   90.00
_cell.angle_beta   90.00
_cell.angle_gamma   90.00
#
_symmetry.space_group_name_H-M   'P 1'
#
loop_
_entity.id
_entity.type
_entity.pdbx_description
1 polymer ?
#
loop_
_entity_poly.entity_id
_entity_poly.type
_entity_poly.pdbx_seq_one_letter_code
_entity_poly.pdbx_strand_id
1 'polypeptide(L)'
;MSPHTTSRTRRPVTTALAVLTAAALAIPALSACSAVNKAVNCANTASAVVDAVDKLQQATGSALDDPQKAEQALDDIDRNLKKARDSSSDPDLAKAIDKMNTGIKDARKDIKAAKAPDLQPITDAAGEMTKICTPG
;
A
#
# COMPACT_ATOMS: atom_id res chain seq x y z
N MET A 1 -43.03 36.33 -36.99
CA MET A 1 -42.90 35.16 -37.88
C MET A 1 -41.43 34.99 -38.27
N SER A 2 -40.94 33.74 -38.15
CA SER A 2 -39.68 33.16 -38.70
C SER A 2 -38.33 33.64 -38.12
N PRO A 3 -37.26 32.82 -38.16
CA PRO A 3 -37.16 31.41 -37.75
C PRO A 3 -35.85 31.06 -36.98
N HIS A 4 -35.79 29.81 -36.46
CA HIS A 4 -34.65 28.91 -36.17
C HIS A 4 -33.28 29.48 -35.71
N THR A 5 -32.54 28.90 -34.77
CA THR A 5 -32.04 27.51 -34.82
C THR A 5 -31.33 27.18 -33.50
N THR A 6 -31.62 26.01 -32.94
CA THR A 6 -30.97 25.45 -31.75
C THR A 6 -29.54 25.01 -32.11
N SER A 7 -28.52 25.78 -31.72
CA SER A 7 -27.12 25.36 -31.89
C SER A 7 -26.65 24.59 -30.66
N ARG A 8 -26.75 23.26 -30.72
CA ARG A 8 -26.15 22.35 -29.74
C ARG A 8 -24.67 22.19 -30.11
N THR A 9 -23.83 23.03 -29.53
CA THR A 9 -22.37 23.00 -29.71
C THR A 9 -21.81 21.69 -29.18
N ARG A 10 -21.62 20.71 -30.07
CA ARG A 10 -20.88 19.49 -29.77
C ARG A 10 -19.41 19.88 -29.64
N ARG A 11 -18.88 19.86 -28.41
CA ARG A 11 -17.45 19.98 -28.17
C ARG A 11 -16.75 18.78 -28.81
N PRO A 12 -15.68 18.99 -29.60
CA PRO A 12 -14.85 17.87 -30.04
C PRO A 12 -14.17 17.27 -28.81
N VAL A 13 -14.45 15.99 -28.54
CA VAL A 13 -13.65 15.18 -27.63
C VAL A 13 -12.35 14.91 -28.37
N THR A 14 -11.34 15.74 -28.12
CA THR A 14 -9.96 15.42 -28.45
C THR A 14 -9.54 14.25 -27.57
N THR A 15 -9.69 13.04 -28.09
CA THR A 15 -8.97 11.86 -27.60
C THR A 15 -7.48 12.12 -27.80
N ALA A 16 -6.82 12.58 -26.74
CA ALA A 16 -5.38 12.57 -26.66
C ALA A 16 -4.93 11.10 -26.72
N LEU A 17 -4.28 10.72 -27.82
CA LEU A 17 -3.50 9.49 -27.85
C LEU A 17 -2.36 9.66 -26.83
N ALA A 18 -2.50 8.99 -25.68
CA ALA A 18 -1.40 8.78 -24.77
C ALA A 18 -0.38 7.90 -25.51
N VAL A 19 0.68 8.52 -26.02
CA VAL A 19 1.85 7.78 -26.50
C VAL A 19 2.54 7.24 -25.24
N LEU A 20 2.22 6.00 -24.88
CA LEU A 20 3.01 5.22 -23.93
C LEU A 20 4.35 4.95 -24.59
N THR A 21 5.32 5.84 -24.37
CA THR A 21 6.72 5.55 -24.67
C THR A 21 7.15 4.42 -23.73
N ALA A 22 7.05 3.18 -24.20
CA ALA A 22 7.69 2.04 -23.56
C ALA A 22 9.20 2.26 -23.68
N ALA A 23 9.83 2.76 -22.61
CA ALA A 23 11.27 2.75 -22.49
C ALA A 23 11.71 1.27 -22.50
N ALA A 24 12.22 0.80 -23.64
CA ALA A 24 12.85 -0.50 -23.74
C ALA A 24 14.16 -0.44 -22.94
N LEU A 25 14.10 -0.80 -21.67
CA LEU A 25 15.27 -1.01 -20.85
C LEU A 25 16.09 -2.14 -21.50
N ALA A 26 17.22 -1.79 -22.10
CA ALA A 26 18.25 -2.75 -22.51
C ALA A 26 18.91 -3.31 -21.23
N ILE A 27 18.24 -4.27 -20.59
CA ILE A 27 18.75 -4.95 -19.39
C ILE A 27 19.54 -6.19 -19.85
N PRO A 28 20.77 -6.42 -19.38
CA PRO A 28 21.45 -7.69 -19.58
C PRO A 28 20.56 -8.80 -19.00
N ALA A 29 20.02 -9.65 -19.88
CA ALA A 29 18.90 -10.57 -19.62
C ALA A 29 19.16 -11.67 -18.57
N LEU A 30 20.33 -11.69 -17.93
CA LEU A 30 20.79 -12.77 -17.05
C LEU A 30 20.60 -12.47 -15.56
N SER A 31 20.40 -11.21 -15.16
CA SER A 31 20.07 -10.80 -13.77
C SER A 31 18.62 -10.30 -13.61
N ALA A 32 17.89 -10.13 -14.72
CA ALA A 32 16.55 -9.57 -14.75
C ALA A 32 15.51 -10.43 -14.02
N CYS A 33 15.57 -11.77 -14.11
CA CYS A 33 14.57 -12.62 -13.45
C CYS A 33 14.64 -12.56 -11.92
N SER A 34 15.84 -12.48 -11.33
CA SER A 34 15.99 -12.39 -9.86
C SER A 34 15.59 -11.02 -9.32
N ALA A 35 15.86 -9.95 -10.08
CA ALA A 35 15.42 -8.60 -9.74
C ALA A 35 13.89 -8.45 -9.89
N VAL A 36 13.31 -8.96 -10.98
CA VAL A 36 11.85 -8.98 -11.19
C VAL A 36 11.16 -9.84 -10.13
N ASN A 37 11.68 -11.03 -9.81
CA ASN A 37 11.08 -11.89 -8.79
C ASN A 37 11.15 -11.24 -7.39
N LYS A 38 12.23 -10.52 -7.07
CA LYS A 38 12.32 -9.71 -5.85
C LYS A 38 11.34 -8.54 -5.86
N ALA A 39 11.22 -7.81 -6.96
CA ALA A 39 10.28 -6.70 -7.11
C ALA A 39 8.82 -7.17 -6.97
N VAL A 40 8.46 -8.29 -7.61
CA VAL A 40 7.13 -8.91 -7.50
C VAL A 40 6.84 -9.37 -6.07
N ASN A 41 7.81 -10.00 -5.39
CA ASN A 41 7.64 -10.39 -3.99
C ASN A 41 7.53 -9.17 -3.05
N CYS A 42 8.28 -8.10 -3.31
CA CYS A 42 8.18 -6.86 -2.56
C CYS A 42 6.80 -6.21 -2.76
N ALA A 43 6.34 -6.09 -4.00
CA ALA A 43 5.03 -5.54 -4.35
C ALA A 43 3.88 -6.34 -3.72
N ASN A 44 3.88 -7.67 -3.85
CA ASN A 44 2.87 -8.54 -3.22
C ASN A 44 2.83 -8.35 -1.70
N THR A 45 4.00 -8.18 -1.08
CA THR A 45 4.07 -7.95 0.36
C THR A 45 3.56 -6.56 0.74
N ALA A 46 3.94 -5.53 0.00
CA ALA A 46 3.43 -4.17 0.22
C ALA A 46 1.91 -4.13 0.08
N SER A 47 1.33 -4.77 -0.94
CA SER A 47 -0.13 -4.88 -1.09
C SER A 47 -0.79 -5.64 0.06
N ALA A 48 -0.24 -6.78 0.50
CA ALA A 48 -0.77 -7.52 1.63
C ALA A 48 -0.73 -6.73 2.95
N VAL A 49 0.26 -5.86 3.10
CA VAL A 49 0.35 -4.92 4.24
C VAL A 49 -0.73 -3.84 4.11
N VAL A 50 -0.89 -3.20 2.94
CA VAL A 50 -1.94 -2.19 2.72
C VAL A 50 -3.32 -2.76 2.99
N ASP A 51 -3.65 -3.95 2.45
CA ASP A 51 -4.93 -4.62 2.70
C ASP A 51 -5.16 -4.89 4.20
N ALA A 52 -4.11 -5.23 4.94
CA ALA A 52 -4.18 -5.50 6.36
C ALA A 52 -4.33 -4.20 7.19
N VAL A 53 -3.73 -3.09 6.73
CA VAL A 53 -3.94 -1.75 7.30
C VAL A 53 -5.38 -1.28 7.06
N ASP A 54 -5.94 -1.50 5.87
CA ASP A 54 -7.34 -1.16 5.60
C ASP A 54 -8.32 -1.94 6.49
N LYS A 55 -8.06 -3.24 6.69
CA LYS A 55 -8.83 -4.06 7.64
C LYS A 55 -8.69 -3.56 9.08
N LEU A 56 -7.49 -3.14 9.47
CA LEU A 56 -7.27 -2.54 10.78
C LEU A 56 -8.06 -1.25 10.93
N GLN A 57 -8.01 -0.33 9.94
CA GLN A 57 -8.78 0.91 9.96
C GLN A 57 -10.29 0.66 10.10
N GLN A 58 -10.82 -0.34 9.38
CA GLN A 58 -12.22 -0.76 9.51
C GLN A 58 -12.53 -1.30 10.91
N ALA A 59 -11.63 -2.12 11.48
CA ALA A 59 -11.79 -2.66 12.83
C ALA A 59 -11.66 -1.58 13.91
N THR A 60 -10.82 -0.56 13.69
CA THR A 60 -10.59 0.53 14.65
C THR A 60 -11.81 1.41 14.86
N GLY A 61 -12.66 1.58 13.83
CA GLY A 61 -13.96 2.23 13.99
C GLY A 61 -14.88 1.57 15.02
N SER A 62 -14.60 0.30 15.37
CA SER A 62 -15.28 -0.47 16.42
C SER A 62 -14.31 -1.04 17.46
N ALA A 63 -13.05 -0.57 17.53
CA ALA A 63 -12.04 -1.20 18.39
C ALA A 63 -12.34 -1.07 19.89
N LEU A 64 -13.10 -0.05 20.27
CA LEU A 64 -13.59 0.09 21.65
C LEU A 64 -14.73 -0.90 21.94
N ASP A 65 -15.46 -1.34 20.92
CA ASP A 65 -16.57 -2.29 21.03
C ASP A 65 -16.11 -3.75 20.89
N ASP A 66 -15.06 -3.99 20.08
CA ASP A 66 -14.50 -5.32 19.78
C ASP A 66 -12.96 -5.24 19.63
N PRO A 67 -12.22 -5.16 20.76
CA PRO A 67 -10.76 -5.08 20.74
C PRO A 67 -10.09 -6.34 20.18
N GLN A 68 -10.78 -7.50 20.18
CA GLN A 68 -10.23 -8.74 19.64
C GLN A 68 -10.05 -8.67 18.12
N LYS A 69 -10.99 -8.04 17.39
CA LYS A 69 -10.85 -7.87 15.93
C LYS A 69 -9.66 -7.00 15.55
N ALA A 70 -9.42 -5.93 16.31
CA ALA A 70 -8.27 -5.05 16.08
C ALA A 70 -6.95 -5.77 16.37
N GLU A 71 -6.86 -6.53 17.47
CA GLU A 71 -5.68 -7.36 17.79
C GLU A 71 -5.42 -8.42 16.71
N GLN A 72 -6.47 -9.08 16.20
CA GLN A 72 -6.33 -10.05 15.13
C GLN A 72 -5.82 -9.42 13.81
N ALA A 73 -6.30 -8.23 13.47
CA ALA A 73 -5.79 -7.49 12.31
C ALA A 73 -4.30 -7.13 12.49
N LEU A 74 -3.90 -6.69 13.68
CA LEU A 74 -2.50 -6.41 14.01
C LEU A 74 -1.61 -7.67 13.95
N ASP A 75 -2.12 -8.81 14.41
CA ASP A 75 -1.44 -10.12 14.29
C ASP A 75 -1.26 -10.53 12.82
N ASP A 76 -2.25 -10.28 11.97
CA ASP A 76 -2.16 -10.57 10.53
C ASP A 76 -1.08 -9.71 9.86
N ILE A 77 -0.99 -8.43 10.22
CA ILE A 77 0.06 -7.53 9.75
C ILE A 77 1.44 -8.06 10.18
N ASP A 78 1.64 -8.36 11.47
CA ASP A 78 2.93 -8.84 12.01
C ASP A 78 3.43 -10.11 11.29
N ARG A 79 2.52 -11.08 11.03
CA ARG A 79 2.85 -12.29 10.26
C ARG A 79 3.26 -11.98 8.82
N ASN A 80 2.62 -11.03 8.16
CA ASN A 80 2.98 -10.63 6.80
C ASN A 80 4.33 -9.90 6.76
N LEU A 81 4.60 -9.02 7.72
CA LEU A 81 5.89 -8.33 7.85
C LEU A 81 7.04 -9.30 8.10
N LYS A 82 6.82 -10.34 8.91
CA LYS A 82 7.81 -11.38 9.13
C LYS A 82 8.19 -12.10 7.84
N LYS A 83 7.19 -12.50 7.04
CA LYS A 83 7.42 -13.11 5.71
C LYS A 83 8.17 -12.16 4.76
N ALA A 84 7.84 -10.87 4.81
CA ALA A 84 8.51 -9.82 4.04
C ALA A 84 10.02 -9.80 4.33
N ARG A 85 10.36 -9.74 5.62
CA ARG A 85 11.75 -9.69 6.10
C ARG A 85 12.51 -10.96 5.77
N ASP A 86 11.87 -12.11 5.91
CA ASP A 86 12.50 -13.41 5.60
C ASP A 86 12.74 -13.58 4.07
N SER A 87 12.02 -12.83 3.22
CA SER A 87 12.11 -12.92 1.75
C SER A 87 12.99 -11.84 1.10
N SER A 88 13.51 -10.90 1.88
CA SER A 88 14.24 -9.74 1.36
C SER A 88 15.48 -9.43 2.19
N SER A 89 16.53 -8.94 1.53
CA SER A 89 17.77 -8.48 2.17
C SER A 89 17.95 -6.97 2.05
N ASP A 90 16.90 -6.26 1.64
CA ASP A 90 16.93 -4.81 1.46
C ASP A 90 16.93 -4.10 2.84
N PRO A 91 17.96 -3.28 3.15
CA PRO A 91 18.08 -2.62 4.44
C PRO A 91 17.01 -1.54 4.67
N ASP A 92 16.50 -0.91 3.62
CA ASP A 92 15.47 0.12 3.75
C ASP A 92 14.10 -0.51 3.95
N LEU A 93 13.83 -1.66 3.30
CA LEU A 93 12.66 -2.47 3.63
C LEU A 93 12.70 -2.94 5.09
N ALA A 94 13.86 -3.37 5.58
CA ALA A 94 14.01 -3.79 6.98
C ALA A 94 13.69 -2.64 7.95
N LYS A 95 14.16 -1.42 7.68
CA LYS A 95 13.82 -0.22 8.47
C LYS A 95 12.33 0.10 8.43
N ALA A 96 11.70 0.02 7.26
CA ALA A 96 10.27 0.26 7.11
C ALA A 96 9.43 -0.76 7.89
N ILE A 97 9.83 -2.04 7.86
CA ILE A 97 9.24 -3.11 8.69
C ILE A 97 9.41 -2.81 10.18
N ASP A 98 10.58 -2.34 10.63
CA ASP A 98 10.81 -1.99 12.03
C ASP A 98 9.96 -0.80 12.51
N LYS A 99 9.77 0.22 11.64
CA LYS A 99 8.81 1.32 11.91
C LYS A 99 7.38 0.80 12.03
N MET A 100 6.95 -0.06 11.11
CA MET A 100 5.63 -0.68 11.14
C MET A 100 5.41 -1.47 12.45
N ASN A 101 6.38 -2.30 12.85
CA ASN A 101 6.33 -3.07 14.09
C ASN A 101 6.25 -2.18 15.34
N THR A 102 6.86 -1.00 15.29
CA THR A 102 6.75 0.00 16.38
C THR A 102 5.33 0.55 16.44
N GLY A 103 4.77 0.96 15.30
CA GLY A 103 3.37 1.42 15.22
C GLY A 103 2.37 0.36 15.71
N ILE A 104 2.54 -0.91 15.32
CA ILE A 104 1.73 -2.03 15.80
C ILE A 104 1.80 -2.17 17.32
N LYS A 105 3.00 -2.09 17.92
CA LYS A 105 3.16 -2.18 19.37
C LYS A 105 2.44 -1.05 20.10
N ASP A 106 2.48 0.17 19.58
CA ASP A 106 1.81 1.31 20.19
C ASP A 106 0.29 1.22 20.03
N ALA A 107 -0.21 0.81 18.86
CA ALA A 107 -1.63 0.52 18.65
C ALA A 107 -2.15 -0.55 19.64
N ARG A 108 -1.38 -1.63 19.87
CA ARG A 108 -1.72 -2.65 20.89
C ARG A 108 -1.78 -2.08 22.30
N LYS A 109 -0.90 -1.14 22.66
CA LYS A 109 -0.94 -0.48 23.97
C LYS A 109 -2.21 0.34 24.12
N ASP A 110 -2.59 1.09 23.09
CA ASP A 110 -3.80 1.91 23.11
C ASP A 110 -5.06 1.04 23.23
N ILE A 111 -5.17 -0.03 22.44
CA ILE A 111 -6.28 -1.00 22.53
C ILE A 111 -6.37 -1.57 23.96
N LYS A 112 -5.25 -2.01 24.54
CA LYS A 112 -5.22 -2.55 25.92
C LYS A 112 -5.58 -1.50 26.98
N ALA A 113 -5.32 -0.23 26.70
CA ALA A 113 -5.70 0.90 27.55
C ALA A 113 -7.14 1.38 27.30
N ALA A 114 -7.94 0.66 26.48
CA ALA A 114 -9.27 1.08 26.04
C ALA A 114 -9.28 2.48 25.41
N LYS A 115 -8.24 2.79 24.63
CA LYS A 115 -8.09 4.02 23.85
C LYS A 115 -8.14 3.69 22.37
N ALA A 116 -8.64 4.65 21.58
CA ALA A 116 -8.54 4.57 20.14
C ALA A 116 -7.05 4.61 19.74
N PRO A 117 -6.52 3.60 19.04
CA PRO A 117 -5.13 3.57 18.61
C PRO A 117 -4.84 4.61 17.53
N ASP A 118 -3.65 5.23 17.59
CA ASP A 118 -3.13 6.02 16.47
C ASP A 118 -2.57 5.08 15.38
N LEU A 119 -3.19 5.13 14.20
CA LEU A 119 -2.80 4.32 13.04
C LEU A 119 -1.90 5.06 12.05
N GLN A 120 -1.61 6.35 12.28
CA GLN A 120 -0.78 7.13 11.36
C GLN A 120 0.63 6.51 11.19
N PRO A 121 1.34 6.08 12.26
CA PRO A 121 2.66 5.47 12.12
C PRO A 121 2.65 4.19 11.27
N ILE A 122 1.56 3.41 11.35
CA ILE A 122 1.37 2.18 10.56
C ILE A 122 1.14 2.55 9.08
N THR A 123 0.28 3.53 8.83
CA THR A 123 -0.06 4.00 7.47
C THR A 123 1.17 4.62 6.78
N ASP A 124 1.95 5.42 7.51
CA ASP A 124 3.18 6.05 7.00
C ASP A 124 4.23 5.00 6.62
N ALA A 125 4.42 3.98 7.47
CA ALA A 125 5.33 2.87 7.19
C ALA A 125 4.88 2.04 5.98
N ALA A 126 3.56 1.79 5.81
CA ALA A 126 3.02 1.11 4.63
C ALA A 126 3.30 1.89 3.35
N GLY A 127 3.17 3.22 3.41
CA GLY A 127 3.53 4.13 2.31
C GLY A 127 5.01 4.07 1.97
N GLU A 128 5.91 4.03 2.97
CA GLU A 128 7.35 3.85 2.76
C GLU A 128 7.66 2.49 2.12
N MET A 129 7.08 1.40 2.61
CA MET A 129 7.26 0.06 2.04
C MET A 129 6.84 0.02 0.57
N THR A 130 5.71 0.62 0.23
CA THR A 130 5.22 0.69 -1.16
C THR A 130 6.19 1.45 -2.06
N LYS A 131 6.76 2.57 -1.58
CA LYS A 131 7.77 3.34 -2.33
C LYS A 131 9.04 2.53 -2.56
N ILE A 132 9.51 1.79 -1.56
CA ILE A 132 10.70 0.94 -1.65
C ILE A 132 10.45 -0.23 -2.64
N CYS A 133 9.25 -0.80 -2.61
CA CYS A 133 8.88 -1.95 -3.44
C CYS A 133 8.43 -1.60 -4.86
N THR A 134 8.23 -0.32 -5.19
CA THR A 134 7.83 0.09 -6.53
C THR A 134 9.07 0.20 -7.43
N PRO A 135 9.15 -0.55 -8.54
CA PRO A 135 10.20 -0.32 -9.53
C PRO A 135 10.05 1.11 -10.09
N GLY A 136 11.12 1.90 -10.00
CA GLY A 136 11.19 3.26 -10.54
C GLY A 136 11.12 3.31 -12.07
#